data_AF-A0A9E4T8D9-F1
#
_entry.id   AF-A0A9E4T8D9-F1
#
_cell.length_a   1.000
_cell.length_b   1.000
_cell.length_c   1.000
_cell.angle_alpha   90.00
_cell.angle_beta   90.00
_cell.angle_gamma   90.00
#
_symmetry.space_group_name_H-M   'P 1'
#
loop_
_entity.id
_entity.type
_entity.pdbx_description
1 polymer ?
#
loop_
_entity_poly.entity_id
_entity_poly.type
_entity_poly.pdbx_seq_one_letter_code
_entity_poly.pdbx_strand_id
1 'polypeptide(L)'
;MEEDEARSLLAIVTSYVLDNSDVSREAKESVRQWRTDHAEGTVKMEALTDGMNEAVGAYMDAKTDRQVRKRGRYGRTRSQK
;
A
#
# COMPACT_ATOMS: atom_id res chain seq x y z
N MET A 1 -18.88 5.12 -2.32
CA MET A 1 -18.64 3.71 -1.97
C MET A 1 -18.56 3.67 -0.43
N GLU A 2 -17.96 2.76 0.30
CA GLU A 2 -16.50 2.77 0.32
C GLU A 2 -15.88 1.72 1.22
N GLU A 3 -16.42 1.35 2.39
CA GLU A 3 -15.57 0.64 3.37
C GLU A 3 -15.26 -0.81 2.97
N ASP A 4 -16.28 -1.60 2.62
CA ASP A 4 -16.08 -2.99 2.15
C ASP A 4 -15.41 -3.05 0.77
N GLU A 5 -15.66 -2.05 -0.06
CA GLU A 5 -15.08 -1.92 -1.38
C GLU A 5 -13.60 -1.49 -1.30
N ALA A 6 -13.26 -0.60 -0.36
CA ALA A 6 -11.90 -0.20 -0.03
C ALA A 6 -11.15 -1.36 0.62
N ARG A 7 -11.76 -2.11 1.53
CA ARG A 7 -11.18 -3.35 2.10
C ARG A 7 -10.87 -4.36 1.00
N SER A 8 -11.79 -4.56 0.06
CA SER A 8 -11.58 -5.46 -1.09
C SER A 8 -10.43 -4.99 -1.99
N LEU A 9 -10.36 -3.68 -2.29
CA LEU A 9 -9.27 -3.08 -3.05
C LEU A 9 -7.92 -3.20 -2.34
N LEU A 10 -7.88 -2.93 -1.03
CA LEU A 10 -6.68 -3.03 -0.21
C LEU A 10 -6.18 -4.48 -0.13
N ALA A 11 -7.07 -5.45 -0.01
CA ALA A 11 -6.71 -6.87 -0.04
C ALA A 11 -6.05 -7.27 -1.37
N ILE A 12 -6.59 -6.78 -2.50
CA ILE A 12 -6.05 -7.03 -3.84
C ILE A 12 -4.67 -6.37 -4.01
N VAL A 13 -4.55 -5.09 -3.66
CA VAL A 13 -3.29 -4.34 -3.75
C VAL A 13 -2.22 -4.96 -2.88
N THR A 14 -2.56 -5.36 -1.65
CA THR A 14 -1.64 -6.03 -0.73
C THR A 14 -1.17 -7.38 -1.26
N SER A 15 -2.08 -8.20 -1.81
CA SER A 15 -1.70 -9.47 -2.44
C SER A 15 -0.74 -9.23 -3.61
N TYR A 16 -1.06 -8.26 -4.47
CA TYR A 16 -0.21 -7.92 -5.62
C TYR A 16 1.18 -7.45 -5.19
N VAL A 17 1.28 -6.61 -4.15
CA VAL A 17 2.56 -6.14 -3.60
C VAL A 17 3.36 -7.29 -3.02
N LEU A 18 2.73 -8.21 -2.29
CA LEU A 18 3.41 -9.39 -1.73
C LEU A 18 3.88 -10.36 -2.83
N ASP A 19 3.08 -10.56 -3.87
CA ASP A 19 3.42 -11.45 -4.98
C ASP A 19 4.58 -10.90 -5.82
N ASN A 20 4.65 -9.59 -6.00
CA ASN A 20 5.65 -8.90 -6.83
C ASN A 20 6.83 -8.30 -6.05
N SER A 21 6.85 -8.42 -4.72
CA SER A 21 8.01 -8.03 -3.93
C SER A 21 9.07 -9.12 -4.01
N ASP A 22 10.33 -8.68 -3.98
CA ASP A 22 11.54 -9.51 -4.04
C ASP A 22 11.80 -10.24 -2.71
N VAL A 23 10.74 -10.54 -1.96
CA VAL A 23 10.81 -11.37 -0.76
C VAL A 23 11.06 -12.81 -1.15
N SER A 24 11.90 -13.47 -0.35
CA SER A 24 12.18 -14.89 -0.52
C SER A 24 10.88 -15.69 -0.51
N ARG A 25 10.90 -16.83 -1.22
CA ARG A 25 9.75 -17.74 -1.27
C ARG A 25 9.30 -18.20 0.12
N GLU A 26 10.26 -18.44 1.02
CA GLU A 26 10.04 -18.77 2.43
C GLU A 26 9.32 -17.67 3.21
N ALA A 27 9.65 -16.40 2.94
CA ALA A 27 8.93 -15.26 3.52
C ALA A 27 7.49 -15.18 3.00
N LYS A 28 7.26 -15.43 1.69
CA LYS A 28 5.91 -15.48 1.12
C LYS A 28 5.05 -16.60 1.73
N GLU A 29 5.63 -17.78 1.91
CA GLU A 29 4.97 -18.93 2.56
C GLU A 29 4.66 -18.63 4.04
N SER A 30 5.57 -17.98 4.76
CA SER A 30 5.36 -17.56 6.16
C SER A 30 4.21 -16.55 6.29
N VAL A 31 4.12 -15.57 5.38
CA VAL A 31 3.03 -14.59 5.36
C VAL A 31 1.69 -15.26 5.03
N ARG A 32 1.68 -16.21 4.08
CA ARG A 32 0.47 -17.00 3.79
C ARG A 32 0.01 -17.80 5.00
N GLN A 33 0.91 -18.53 5.65
CA GLN A 33 0.59 -19.32 6.84
C GLN A 33 0.07 -18.44 7.97
N TRP A 34 0.72 -17.32 8.23
CA TRP A 34 0.28 -16.36 9.25
C TRP A 34 -1.14 -15.84 8.96
N ARG A 35 -1.47 -15.57 7.69
CA ARG A 35 -2.83 -15.15 7.28
C ARG A 35 -3.86 -16.27 7.43
N THR A 36 -3.47 -17.53 7.26
CA THR A 36 -4.35 -18.68 7.51
C THR A 36 -4.63 -18.84 9.01
N ASP A 37 -3.62 -18.64 9.85
CA ASP A 37 -3.73 -18.81 11.31
C ASP A 37 -4.52 -17.67 11.99
N HIS A 38 -4.62 -16.51 11.33
CA HIS A 38 -5.32 -15.34 11.82
C HIS A 38 -6.47 -14.99 10.87
N ALA A 39 -7.66 -15.49 11.17
CA ALA A 39 -8.86 -15.20 10.37
C ALA A 39 -9.23 -13.70 10.39
N GLU A 40 -10.04 -13.30 9.41
CA GLU A 40 -10.71 -11.99 9.40
C GLU A 40 -11.50 -11.77 10.70
N GLY A 41 -11.51 -10.51 11.18
CA GLY A 41 -12.16 -10.13 12.44
C GLY A 41 -11.33 -10.42 13.70
N THR A 42 -10.11 -10.94 13.56
CA THR A 42 -9.17 -11.02 14.69
C THR A 42 -8.41 -9.71 14.87
N VAL A 43 -8.16 -9.32 16.13
CA VAL A 43 -7.41 -8.10 16.50
C VAL A 43 -6.05 -8.01 15.79
N LYS A 44 -5.38 -9.15 15.58
CA LYS A 44 -4.09 -9.20 14.89
C LYS A 44 -4.22 -8.92 13.39
N MET A 45 -5.30 -9.37 12.75
CA MET A 45 -5.56 -9.08 11.34
C MET A 45 -5.98 -7.63 11.12
N GLU A 46 -6.76 -7.05 12.05
CA GLU A 46 -7.07 -5.61 12.06
C GLU A 46 -5.80 -4.78 12.18
N ALA A 47 -4.94 -5.07 13.16
CA ALA A 47 -3.68 -4.35 13.36
C ALA A 47 -2.74 -4.45 12.14
N LEU A 48 -2.68 -5.60 11.47
CA LEU A 48 -1.93 -5.73 10.22
C LEU A 48 -2.53 -4.86 9.10
N THR A 49 -3.86 -4.85 9.00
CA THR A 49 -4.58 -4.07 7.99
C THR A 49 -4.33 -2.58 8.18
N ASP A 50 -4.42 -2.09 9.41
CA ASP A 50 -4.15 -0.68 9.74
C ASP A 50 -2.70 -0.29 9.40
N GLY A 51 -1.73 -1.12 9.80
CA GLY A 51 -0.33 -0.87 9.51
C GLY A 51 0.00 -0.88 8.01
N MET A 52 -0.61 -1.81 7.25
CA MET A 52 -0.50 -1.85 5.78
C MET A 52 -1.10 -0.60 5.14
N ASN A 53 -2.29 -0.17 5.58
CA ASN A 53 -2.97 1.00 5.06
C ASN A 53 -2.15 2.26 5.29
N GLU A 54 -1.60 2.44 6.49
CA GLU A 54 -0.74 3.57 6.83
C GLU A 54 0.53 3.57 5.97
N ALA A 55 1.21 2.44 5.85
CA ALA A 55 2.45 2.34 5.08
C ALA A 55 2.24 2.60 3.57
N VAL A 56 1.17 2.04 2.99
CA VAL A 56 0.83 2.26 1.58
C VAL A 56 0.40 3.71 1.35
N GLY A 57 -0.44 4.26 2.22
CA GLY A 57 -0.87 5.66 2.17
C GLY A 57 0.32 6.61 2.21
N ALA A 58 1.22 6.45 3.19
CA ALA A 58 2.41 7.27 3.32
C ALA A 58 3.32 7.19 2.08
N TYR A 59 3.48 6.01 1.48
CA TYR A 59 4.25 5.86 0.24
C TYR A 59 3.59 6.57 -0.95
N MET A 60 2.26 6.44 -1.09
CA MET A 60 1.50 7.13 -2.13
C MET A 60 1.58 8.65 -1.98
N ASP A 61 1.46 9.16 -0.76
CA ASP A 61 1.56 10.59 -0.46
C ASP A 61 2.96 11.12 -0.76
N ALA A 62 4.01 10.43 -0.31
CA ALA A 62 5.39 10.82 -0.61
C ALA A 62 5.66 10.86 -2.12
N LYS A 63 5.13 9.90 -2.87
CA LYS A 63 5.25 9.86 -4.33
C LYS A 63 4.46 10.97 -4.99
N THR A 64 3.26 11.27 -4.49
CA THR A 64 2.38 12.33 -4.98
C THR A 64 2.99 13.71 -4.72
N ASP A 65 3.45 14.00 -3.51
CA ASP A 65 4.12 15.24 -3.14
C ASP A 65 5.38 15.45 -4.01
N ARG A 66 6.17 14.40 -4.25
CA ARG A 66 7.30 14.45 -5.18
C ARG A 66 6.85 14.83 -6.60
N GLN A 67 5.76 14.25 -7.10
CA GLN A 67 5.23 14.58 -8.43
C GLN A 67 4.69 16.02 -8.51
N VAL A 68 3.94 16.47 -7.51
CA VAL A 68 3.41 17.83 -7.40
C VAL A 68 4.54 18.84 -7.39
N ARG A 69 5.58 18.63 -6.58
CA ARG A 69 6.79 19.49 -6.55
C ARG A 69 7.50 19.52 -7.91
N LYS A 70 7.63 18.37 -8.57
CA LYS A 70 8.28 18.27 -9.89
C LYS A 70 7.48 19.02 -10.96
N ARG A 71 6.15 18.91 -10.97
CA ARG A 71 5.25 19.64 -11.88
C ARG A 71 5.22 21.14 -11.58
N GLY A 72 5.20 21.54 -10.30
CA GLY A 72 5.31 22.94 -9.88
C GLY A 72 6.64 23.58 -10.31
N ARG A 73 7.74 22.82 -10.32
CA ARG A 73 9.01 23.25 -10.92
C ARG A 73 8.86 23.52 -12.42
N TYR A 74 8.31 22.57 -13.20
CA TYR A 74 8.12 22.74 -14.64
C TYR A 74 7.18 23.91 -15.00
N GLY A 75 6.14 24.15 -14.19
CA GLY A 75 5.23 25.29 -14.35
C GLY A 75 5.95 26.64 -14.19
N ARG A 76 6.81 26.79 -13.17
CA ARG A 76 7.63 28.01 -13.00
C ARG A 76 8.66 28.20 -14.11
N THR A 77 9.28 27.13 -14.62
CA THR A 77 10.30 27.26 -15.68
C THR A 77 9.69 27.60 -17.05
N ARG A 78 8.44 27.19 -17.34
CA ARG A 78 7.73 27.58 -18.57
C ARG A 78 7.16 28.99 -18.53
N SER A 79 6.85 29.53 -17.36
CA SER A 79 6.29 30.88 -17.22
C SER A 79 7.36 31.99 -17.23
N GLN A 80 8.64 31.63 -17.32
CA GLN A 80 9.78 32.55 -17.30
C GLN A 80 10.53 32.63 -18.64
N LYS A 81 9.86 32.30 -19.75
CA LYS A 81 10.35 32.46 -21.12
C LYS A 81 9.40 33.30 -21.94
#